data_AF-A0A6J3QJG1-F1
#
_entry.id   AF-A0A6J3QJG1-F1
#
_cell.length_a   1.000
_cell.length_b   1.000
_cell.length_c   1.000
_cell.angle_alpha   90.00
_cell.angle_beta   90.00
_cell.angle_gamma   90.00
#
_symmetry.space_group_name_H-M   'P 1'
#
loop_
_entity.id
_entity.type
_entity.pdbx_description
1 polymer ?
#
loop_
_entity_poly.entity_id
_entity_poly.type
_entity_poly.pdbx_seq_one_letter_code
_entity_poly.pdbx_strand_id
1 'polypeptide(L)'
;MPRVVPDQRSKFENEEFFRKLSRECEIKYTGFRDRPHEERQARFQNACRDGRSEIAFVATGTNLSLQFFPASWQGEQRQTPSREYVDLEREAGKVYLKAPMILNGVCVIWKGWIDLQRLDGMGCLEFDEERAQLHMVWVMLLCLLCYLVLFLCRHSSHRGVFLSVTILIYLLMGEMHMVDTVTWHKMRGAQMIVAMKAVSLGFDLDRGEVGVVPSPVEFMGYLYFVGTIVFGPWISFHSYLQAVQGLPLSRQWLQKVAQSLVLALLCLVLSTCVGPYLFPYFIPLDGDHLLHKWLRAYESAVSFHFSNYFVGFLSEATATLAGAGFTEEKGHLEWDLTVSKPLNVELPRSMVEVVTSWNLPMSCWLNNYVFKNALHLGTFSAVLVTYATSALLHGFSFHLAAVLLSLAFITYVEHILRKRLARILSACVLSKRCPPDCSHQHRLGLGVRALNLLFGALAIFHLAYLGSLFDVDVDDTTEEQGYSMAYTVHKWSELSWASHWVTFGCWIFYHLIG
;
A
#
# COMPACT_ATOMS: atom_id res chain seq x y z
N MET A 1 3.69 1.90 6.44
CA MET A 1 4.69 2.92 6.83
C MET A 1 6.04 2.56 6.21
N PRO A 2 6.89 3.52 5.80
CA PRO A 2 8.23 3.18 5.32
C PRO A 2 8.99 2.62 6.52
N ARG A 3 9.56 1.42 6.37
CA ARG A 3 10.35 0.81 7.44
C ARG A 3 11.62 1.60 7.73
N VAL A 4 12.05 2.53 6.87
CA VAL A 4 13.30 3.30 6.99
C VAL A 4 13.06 4.82 7.03
N VAL A 5 13.91 5.54 7.76
CA VAL A 5 13.87 7.01 7.84
C VAL A 5 14.50 7.65 6.59
N PRO A 6 14.13 8.88 6.21
CA PRO A 6 14.68 9.54 5.02
C PRO A 6 16.21 9.75 5.05
N ASP A 7 16.77 10.15 6.20
CA ASP A 7 18.21 10.34 6.39
C ASP A 7 18.77 9.30 7.36
N GLN A 8 18.94 8.08 6.83
CA GLN A 8 19.38 6.93 7.62
C GLN A 8 20.80 7.11 8.16
N ARG A 9 21.69 7.74 7.38
CA ARG A 9 23.09 7.97 7.78
C ARG A 9 23.16 8.93 8.96
N SER A 10 22.46 10.06 8.89
CA SER A 10 22.42 11.03 9.99
C SER A 10 21.83 10.41 11.25
N LYS A 11 20.76 9.61 11.13
CA LYS A 11 20.17 8.92 12.29
C LYS A 11 21.16 7.93 12.92
N PHE A 12 21.85 7.13 12.11
CA PHE A 12 22.87 6.18 12.58
C PHE A 12 24.04 6.87 13.29
N GLU A 13 24.51 8.00 12.74
CA GLU A 13 25.69 8.70 13.25
C GLU A 13 25.38 9.58 14.48
N ASN A 14 24.16 10.10 14.60
CA ASN A 14 23.81 11.08 15.64
C ASN A 14 23.01 10.51 16.81
N GLU A 15 22.22 9.46 16.61
CA GLU A 15 21.40 8.90 17.69
C GLU A 15 22.26 8.12 18.69
N GLU A 16 22.11 8.41 19.98
CA GLU A 16 22.95 7.85 21.05
C GLU A 16 22.93 6.32 21.08
N PHE A 17 21.77 5.73 20.79
CA PHE A 17 21.60 4.28 20.69
C PHE A 17 22.53 3.65 19.64
N PHE A 18 22.53 4.17 18.40
CA PHE A 18 23.38 3.66 17.33
C PHE A 18 24.85 3.96 17.59
N ARG A 19 25.19 5.15 18.09
CA ARG A 19 26.57 5.50 18.43
C ARG A 19 27.20 4.59 19.48
N LYS A 20 26.41 4.11 20.43
CA LYS A 20 26.89 3.15 21.44
C LYS A 20 27.14 1.78 20.82
N LEU A 21 26.22 1.32 19.98
CA LEU A 21 26.28 -0.01 19.37
C LEU A 21 27.17 -0.08 18.12
N SER A 22 27.57 1.05 17.52
CA SER A 22 28.44 1.08 16.35
C SER A 22 29.91 0.81 16.66
N ARG A 23 30.29 0.93 17.93
CA ARG A 23 31.61 0.54 18.44
C ARG A 23 31.59 -0.92 18.84
N GLU A 24 32.75 -1.57 18.79
CA GLU A 24 32.91 -2.91 19.34
C GLU A 24 32.47 -2.95 20.81
N CYS A 25 31.45 -3.76 21.07
CA CYS A 25 30.84 -3.96 22.36
C CYS A 25 30.86 -5.44 22.72
N GLU A 26 30.93 -5.74 24.01
CA GLU A 26 30.77 -7.10 24.50
C GLU A 26 29.37 -7.63 24.17
N ILE A 27 29.33 -8.85 23.64
CA ILE A 27 28.11 -9.56 23.28
C ILE A 27 28.08 -10.93 23.93
N LYS A 28 26.88 -11.46 24.17
CA LYS A 28 26.67 -12.81 24.71
C LYS A 28 25.52 -13.51 24.01
N TYR A 29 25.67 -14.82 23.80
CA TYR A 29 24.56 -15.67 23.37
C TYR A 29 23.53 -15.79 24.49
N THR A 30 22.28 -15.47 24.18
CA THR A 30 21.20 -15.39 25.16
C THR A 30 20.21 -16.55 25.12
N GLY A 31 20.30 -17.43 24.13
CA GLY A 31 19.42 -18.59 24.00
C GLY A 31 19.65 -19.65 25.07
N PHE A 32 18.55 -20.34 25.43
CA PHE A 32 18.51 -21.52 26.32
C PHE A 32 19.30 -21.35 27.63
N ARG A 33 19.14 -20.23 28.33
CA ARG A 33 19.91 -19.91 29.56
C ARG A 33 19.69 -20.91 30.71
N ASP A 34 18.57 -21.61 30.70
CA ASP A 34 18.16 -22.65 31.64
C ASP A 34 18.89 -24.00 31.43
N ARG A 35 19.62 -24.15 30.32
CA ARG A 35 20.25 -25.42 29.92
C ARG A 35 21.73 -25.52 30.30
N PRO A 36 22.26 -26.74 30.46
CA PRO A 36 23.69 -26.97 30.68
C PRO A 36 24.56 -26.33 29.59
N HIS A 37 25.75 -25.88 29.97
CA HIS A 37 26.64 -25.11 29.09
C HIS A 37 27.00 -25.86 27.80
N GLU A 38 27.29 -27.16 27.89
CA GLU A 38 27.58 -28.01 26.72
C GLU A 38 26.40 -28.11 25.75
N GLU A 39 25.16 -28.18 26.27
CA GLU A 39 23.95 -28.20 25.44
C GLU A 39 23.78 -26.85 24.72
N ARG A 40 24.06 -25.74 25.42
CA ARG A 40 23.99 -24.39 24.83
C ARG A 40 25.01 -24.22 23.70
N GLN A 41 26.23 -24.75 23.87
CA GLN A 41 27.26 -24.72 22.83
C GLN A 41 26.81 -25.45 21.56
N ALA A 42 26.29 -26.67 21.70
CA ALA A 42 25.80 -27.46 20.58
C ALA A 42 24.61 -26.78 19.88
N ARG A 43 23.66 -26.22 20.65
CA ARG A 43 22.50 -25.49 20.11
C ARG A 43 22.91 -24.23 19.38
N PHE A 44 23.84 -23.45 19.93
CA PHE A 44 24.36 -22.25 19.28
C PHE A 44 25.01 -22.58 17.94
N GLN A 45 25.89 -23.59 17.89
CA GLN A 45 26.55 -24.01 16.65
C GLN A 45 25.55 -24.51 15.61
N ASN A 46 24.54 -25.29 16.02
CA ASN A 46 23.48 -25.73 15.11
C ASN A 46 22.65 -24.54 14.61
N ALA A 47 22.29 -23.60 15.49
CA ALA A 47 21.55 -22.40 15.10
C ALA A 47 22.34 -21.53 14.11
N CYS A 48 23.65 -21.38 14.30
CA CYS A 48 24.52 -20.72 13.32
C CYS A 48 24.53 -21.45 11.97
N ARG A 49 24.54 -22.79 11.96
CA ARG A 49 24.42 -23.58 10.70
C ARG A 49 23.06 -23.43 10.05
N ASP A 50 22.00 -23.24 10.85
CA ASP A 50 20.65 -22.91 10.39
C ASP A 50 20.52 -21.43 9.99
N GLY A 51 21.57 -20.62 10.16
CA GLY A 51 21.60 -19.20 9.81
C GLY A 51 20.81 -18.29 10.74
N ARG A 52 20.64 -18.63 12.03
CA ARG A 52 19.95 -17.79 13.01
C ARG A 52 20.55 -17.87 14.41
N SER A 53 20.47 -16.80 15.20
CA SER A 53 20.84 -16.86 16.63
C SER A 53 20.29 -15.67 17.42
N GLU A 54 20.24 -15.81 18.74
CA GLU A 54 19.86 -14.74 19.68
C GLU A 54 21.09 -14.25 20.44
N ILE A 55 21.45 -12.99 20.20
CA ILE A 55 22.67 -12.38 20.76
C ILE A 55 22.30 -11.03 21.36
N ALA A 56 22.82 -10.76 22.56
CA ALA A 56 22.62 -9.47 23.22
C ALA A 56 23.92 -8.69 23.37
N PHE A 57 23.81 -7.37 23.21
CA PHE A 57 24.83 -6.41 23.64
C PHE A 57 24.79 -6.27 25.16
N VAL A 58 25.90 -6.60 25.83
CA VAL A 58 25.97 -6.63 27.29
C VAL A 58 25.81 -5.24 27.89
N ALA A 59 26.48 -4.24 27.31
CA ALA A 59 26.51 -2.88 27.83
C ALA A 59 25.13 -2.18 27.83
N THR A 60 24.28 -2.50 26.86
CA THR A 60 22.95 -1.89 26.70
C THR A 60 21.81 -2.83 27.07
N GLY A 61 22.08 -4.12 27.28
CA GLY A 61 21.06 -5.15 27.47
C GLY A 61 20.17 -5.39 26.25
N THR A 62 20.55 -4.87 25.07
CA THR A 62 19.75 -4.99 23.85
C THR A 62 19.87 -6.40 23.28
N ASN A 63 18.78 -7.17 23.31
CA ASN A 63 18.73 -8.52 22.75
C ASN A 63 18.25 -8.47 21.29
N LEU A 64 18.98 -9.13 20.39
CA LEU A 64 18.67 -9.18 18.97
C LEU A 64 18.50 -10.63 18.52
N SER A 65 17.39 -10.89 17.83
CA SER A 65 17.22 -12.09 17.04
C SER A 65 17.80 -11.84 15.65
N LEU A 66 18.84 -12.59 15.30
CA LEU A 66 19.66 -12.38 14.11
C LEU A 66 19.42 -13.48 13.10
N GLN A 67 19.43 -13.10 11.82
CA GLN A 67 19.43 -14.01 10.68
C GLN A 67 20.67 -13.76 9.83
N PHE A 68 21.47 -14.81 9.61
CA PHE A 68 22.78 -14.77 8.95
C PHE A 68 22.65 -15.11 7.47
N PHE A 69 21.77 -14.39 6.79
CA PHE A 69 21.53 -14.55 5.36
C PHE A 69 21.65 -13.19 4.69
N PRO A 70 21.96 -13.16 3.38
CA PRO A 70 21.76 -11.94 2.61
C PRO A 70 20.33 -11.46 2.76
N ALA A 71 20.14 -10.14 2.78
CA ALA A 71 18.83 -9.53 3.01
C ALA A 71 17.77 -10.00 1.99
N SER A 72 18.19 -10.42 0.79
CA SER A 72 17.36 -10.98 -0.27
C SER A 72 16.79 -12.36 0.05
N TRP A 73 17.32 -13.08 1.03
CA TRP A 73 16.98 -14.49 1.35
C TRP A 73 16.21 -14.64 2.66
N GLN A 74 15.74 -13.54 3.27
CA GLN A 74 14.92 -13.60 4.47
C GLN A 74 13.61 -14.36 4.19
N GLY A 75 13.51 -15.61 4.70
CA GLY A 75 12.30 -16.43 4.70
C GLY A 75 12.26 -17.64 3.75
N GLU A 76 13.34 -18.00 3.04
CA GLU A 76 13.41 -19.30 2.34
C GLU A 76 13.82 -20.43 3.30
N GLN A 77 12.96 -21.44 3.47
CA GLN A 77 13.06 -22.42 4.57
C GLN A 77 14.19 -23.49 4.45
N ARG A 78 15.03 -23.50 3.41
CA ARG A 78 16.00 -24.61 3.20
C ARG A 78 17.31 -24.22 2.52
N GLN A 79 18.04 -23.25 3.05
CA GLN A 79 19.37 -22.94 2.52
C GLN A 79 20.39 -22.76 3.66
N THR A 80 21.60 -23.24 3.42
CA THR A 80 22.74 -23.09 4.34
C THR A 80 23.36 -21.71 4.16
N PRO A 81 23.68 -20.99 5.25
CA PRO A 81 24.28 -19.66 5.16
C PRO A 81 25.65 -19.75 4.48
N SER A 82 25.97 -18.76 3.64
CA SER A 82 27.27 -18.70 3.00
C SER A 82 28.35 -18.31 4.01
N ARG A 83 29.61 -18.61 3.67
CA ARG A 83 30.77 -18.25 4.50
C ARG A 83 30.88 -16.75 4.78
N GLU A 84 30.30 -15.91 3.92
CA GLU A 84 30.27 -14.47 4.13
C GLU A 84 29.47 -14.07 5.39
N TYR A 85 28.41 -14.81 5.70
CA TYR A 85 27.50 -14.51 6.81
C TYR A 85 27.80 -15.34 8.06
N VAL A 86 28.31 -16.56 7.87
CA VAL A 86 28.74 -17.45 8.96
C VAL A 86 30.12 -18.04 8.61
N ASP A 87 31.18 -17.48 9.18
CA ASP A 87 32.55 -17.96 8.99
C ASP A 87 33.05 -18.66 10.26
N LEU A 88 33.10 -20.00 10.20
CA LEU A 88 33.66 -20.88 11.23
C LEU A 88 35.15 -21.17 11.02
N GLU A 89 35.72 -20.78 9.88
CA GLU A 89 37.08 -21.13 9.48
C GLU A 89 38.08 -19.98 9.68
N ARG A 90 37.58 -18.75 9.87
CA ARG A 90 38.42 -17.55 10.02
C ARG A 90 39.36 -17.60 11.21
N GLU A 91 38.90 -18.07 12.37
CA GLU A 91 39.72 -18.23 13.57
C GLU A 91 39.25 -19.47 14.35
N ALA A 92 40.20 -20.32 14.77
CA ALA A 92 39.88 -21.54 15.49
C ALA A 92 39.19 -21.24 16.83
N GLY A 93 38.07 -21.91 17.08
CA GLY A 93 37.30 -21.75 18.33
C GLY A 93 36.37 -20.54 18.35
N LYS A 94 36.29 -19.75 17.28
CA LYS A 94 35.35 -18.62 17.14
C LYS A 94 34.51 -18.78 15.89
N VAL A 95 33.33 -18.16 15.90
CA VAL A 95 32.50 -17.97 14.71
C VAL A 95 32.35 -16.49 14.44
N TYR A 96 32.61 -16.06 13.21
CA TYR A 96 32.33 -14.70 12.75
C TYR A 96 30.98 -14.69 12.05
N LEU A 97 30.15 -13.73 12.42
CA LEU A 97 28.75 -13.66 12.06
C LEU A 97 28.44 -12.27 11.50
N LYS A 98 27.65 -12.23 10.43
CA LYS A 98 27.15 -10.99 9.79
C LYS A 98 25.65 -11.15 9.57
N ALA A 99 24.87 -10.16 9.96
CA ALA A 99 23.41 -10.17 9.86
C ALA A 99 22.88 -8.79 9.43
N PRO A 100 22.39 -8.63 8.19
CA PRO A 100 21.75 -7.40 7.74
C PRO A 100 20.32 -7.29 8.32
N MET A 101 19.94 -6.11 8.81
CA MET A 101 18.61 -5.86 9.37
C MET A 101 18.19 -4.40 9.22
N ILE A 102 16.91 -4.11 9.50
CA ILE A 102 16.43 -2.74 9.65
C ILE A 102 16.15 -2.54 11.14
N LEU A 103 16.94 -1.67 11.79
CA LEU A 103 16.78 -1.36 13.21
C LEU A 103 16.31 0.08 13.34
N ASN A 104 15.19 0.33 14.03
CA ASN A 104 14.59 1.67 14.21
C ASN A 104 14.52 2.52 12.92
N GLY A 105 14.34 1.85 11.78
CA GLY A 105 14.33 2.46 10.46
C GLY A 105 15.65 2.91 9.88
N VAL A 106 16.74 2.28 10.26
CA VAL A 106 18.05 2.40 9.61
C VAL A 106 18.46 1.02 9.12
N CYS A 107 18.86 0.91 7.84
CA CYS A 107 19.53 -0.27 7.31
C CYS A 107 20.89 -0.41 7.97
N VAL A 108 21.07 -1.47 8.76
CA VAL A 108 22.30 -1.75 9.49
C VAL A 108 22.73 -3.20 9.26
N ILE A 109 24.03 -3.44 9.37
CA ILE A 109 24.62 -4.77 9.40
C ILE A 109 25.15 -5.00 10.79
N TRP A 110 24.59 -5.98 11.50
CA TRP A 110 25.21 -6.48 12.71
C TRP A 110 26.41 -7.35 12.31
N LYS A 111 27.56 -7.12 12.93
CA LYS A 111 28.76 -7.93 12.77
C LYS A 111 29.32 -8.27 14.14
N GLY A 112 29.83 -9.48 14.29
CA GLY A 112 30.52 -9.86 15.51
C GLY A 112 31.14 -11.22 15.41
N TRP A 113 31.88 -11.58 16.45
CA TRP A 113 32.38 -12.93 16.64
C TRP A 113 32.02 -13.44 18.02
N ILE A 114 31.77 -14.75 18.11
CA ILE A 114 31.50 -15.44 19.37
C ILE A 114 32.48 -16.59 19.54
N ASP A 115 33.05 -16.69 20.73
CA ASP A 115 33.81 -17.85 21.18
C ASP A 115 32.88 -19.05 21.38
N LEU A 116 33.17 -20.15 20.68
CA LEU A 116 32.34 -21.35 20.67
C LEU A 116 32.33 -22.08 22.00
N GLN A 117 33.32 -21.84 22.86
CA GLN A 117 33.39 -22.43 24.20
C GLN A 117 32.71 -21.53 25.23
N ARG A 118 33.00 -20.23 25.23
CA ARG A 118 32.50 -19.30 26.26
C ARG A 118 31.11 -18.75 25.95
N LEU A 119 30.68 -18.77 24.69
CA LEU A 119 29.44 -18.20 24.19
C LEU A 119 29.31 -16.68 24.43
N ASP A 120 30.45 -16.01 24.48
CA ASP A 120 30.61 -14.56 24.52
C ASP A 120 31.61 -14.09 23.46
N GLY A 121 31.65 -12.78 23.20
CA GLY A 121 32.56 -12.21 22.23
C GLY A 121 32.35 -10.72 22.04
N MET A 122 32.70 -10.22 20.85
CA MET A 122 32.57 -8.81 20.50
C MET A 122 31.71 -8.64 19.25
N GLY A 123 30.87 -7.61 19.25
CA GLY A 123 30.06 -7.25 18.09
C GLY A 123 29.79 -5.75 18.02
N CYS A 124 29.32 -5.32 16.87
CA CYS A 124 28.94 -3.94 16.59
C CYS A 124 27.85 -3.89 15.51
N LEU A 125 27.28 -2.70 15.33
CA LEU A 125 26.44 -2.35 14.19
C LEU A 125 27.23 -1.50 13.21
N GLU A 126 27.10 -1.77 11.93
CA GLU A 126 27.61 -0.94 10.84
C GLU A 126 26.43 -0.41 10.02
N PHE A 127 26.59 0.78 9.46
CA PHE A 127 25.60 1.32 8.53
C PHE A 127 25.69 0.59 7.19
N ASP A 128 24.55 0.10 6.70
CA ASP A 128 24.47 -0.59 5.41
C ASP A 128 24.25 0.43 4.28
N GLU A 129 25.33 1.08 3.86
CA GLU A 129 25.27 2.15 2.84
C GLU A 129 24.78 1.63 1.49
N GLU A 130 25.21 0.42 1.09
CA GLU A 130 24.78 -0.21 -0.16
C GLU A 130 23.28 -0.46 -0.17
N ARG A 131 22.72 -1.07 0.89
CA ARG A 131 21.27 -1.30 1.00
C ARG A 131 20.49 0.00 1.14
N ALA A 132 21.00 0.98 1.88
CA ALA A 132 20.34 2.27 2.03
C ALA A 132 20.26 3.03 0.69
N GLN A 133 21.31 2.98 -0.13
CA GLN A 133 21.36 3.62 -1.44
C GLN A 133 20.53 2.88 -2.49
N LEU A 134 20.59 1.54 -2.53
CA LEU A 134 19.93 0.71 -3.57
C LEU A 134 18.43 1.03 -3.71
N HIS A 135 17.74 1.28 -2.61
CA HIS A 135 16.29 1.56 -2.61
C HIS A 135 15.93 2.84 -3.37
N MET A 136 16.77 3.88 -3.31
CA MET A 136 16.50 5.17 -3.96
C MET A 136 16.91 5.16 -5.43
N VAL A 137 17.97 4.42 -5.80
CA VAL A 137 18.50 4.38 -7.17
C VAL A 137 17.42 3.97 -8.16
N TRP A 138 16.60 2.97 -7.84
CA TRP A 138 15.56 2.50 -8.74
C TRP A 138 14.46 3.54 -9.02
N VAL A 139 14.05 4.29 -8.00
CA VAL A 139 13.05 5.37 -8.19
C VAL A 139 13.64 6.48 -9.05
N MET A 140 14.90 6.86 -8.79
CA MET A 140 15.63 7.85 -9.59
C MET A 140 15.80 7.39 -11.04
N LEU A 141 16.08 6.10 -11.26
CA LEU A 141 16.26 5.52 -12.59
C LEU A 141 14.96 5.55 -13.41
N LEU A 142 13.81 5.26 -12.78
CA LEU A 142 12.51 5.43 -13.43
C LEU A 142 12.28 6.90 -13.82
N CYS A 143 12.58 7.85 -12.92
CA CYS A 143 12.41 9.28 -13.21
C CYS A 143 13.27 9.73 -14.40
N LEU A 144 14.54 9.31 -14.45
CA LEU A 144 15.45 9.59 -15.55
C LEU A 144 14.97 8.98 -16.87
N LEU A 145 14.52 7.72 -16.83
CA LEU A 145 13.96 7.02 -17.99
C LEU A 145 12.71 7.74 -18.52
N CYS A 146 11.81 8.15 -17.64
CA CYS A 146 10.61 8.91 -18.00
C CYS A 146 10.95 10.23 -18.70
N TYR A 147 11.91 10.99 -18.15
CA TYR A 147 12.34 12.24 -18.77
C TYR A 147 13.01 12.01 -20.12
N LEU A 148 13.86 10.98 -20.24
CA LEU A 148 14.52 10.63 -21.48
C LEU A 148 13.50 10.30 -22.58
N VAL A 149 12.47 9.50 -22.28
CA VAL A 149 11.40 9.18 -23.23
C VAL A 149 10.65 10.44 -23.64
N LEU A 150 10.27 11.30 -22.70
CA LEU A 150 9.59 12.56 -23.02
C LEU A 150 10.44 13.47 -23.90
N PHE A 151 11.75 13.54 -23.64
CA PHE A 151 12.69 14.33 -24.43
C PHE A 151 12.87 13.77 -25.85
N LEU A 152 13.09 12.46 -25.99
CA LEU A 152 13.23 11.79 -27.28
C LEU A 152 11.94 11.87 -28.11
N CYS A 153 10.78 11.77 -27.45
CA CYS A 153 9.47 11.86 -28.07
C CYS A 153 8.90 13.29 -28.10
N ARG A 154 9.69 14.35 -27.88
CA ARG A 154 9.19 15.73 -27.74
C ARG A 154 8.37 16.24 -28.93
N HIS A 155 8.62 15.71 -30.13
CA HIS A 155 7.91 16.05 -31.38
C HIS A 155 6.81 15.04 -31.75
N SER A 156 6.60 14.00 -30.95
CA SER A 156 5.58 12.98 -31.19
C SER A 156 4.23 13.41 -30.60
N SER A 157 3.13 12.99 -31.24
CA SER A 157 1.76 13.17 -30.74
C SER A 157 1.29 12.04 -29.81
N HIS A 158 2.15 11.06 -29.52
CA HIS A 158 1.84 9.87 -28.72
C HIS A 158 2.76 9.70 -27.51
N ARG A 159 3.24 10.80 -26.92
CA ARG A 159 4.19 10.80 -25.79
C ARG A 159 3.64 10.00 -24.60
N GLY A 160 2.38 10.20 -24.25
CA GLY A 160 1.73 9.50 -23.13
C GLY A 160 1.70 7.99 -23.31
N VAL A 161 1.48 7.50 -24.54
CA VAL A 161 1.46 6.06 -24.85
C VAL A 161 2.85 5.45 -24.74
N PHE A 162 3.86 6.07 -25.39
CA PHE A 162 5.25 5.59 -25.31
C PHE A 162 5.73 5.53 -23.86
N LEU A 163 5.47 6.61 -23.10
CA LEU A 163 5.84 6.70 -21.69
C LEU A 163 5.14 5.63 -20.84
N SER A 164 3.84 5.42 -21.05
CA SER A 164 3.08 4.37 -20.34
C SER A 164 3.64 2.97 -20.61
N VAL A 165 3.97 2.65 -21.86
CA VAL A 165 4.56 1.36 -22.23
C VAL A 165 5.95 1.18 -21.61
N THR A 166 6.80 2.21 -21.65
CA THR A 166 8.14 2.15 -21.04
C THR A 166 8.05 1.95 -19.53
N ILE A 167 7.17 2.69 -18.84
CA ILE A 167 6.95 2.54 -17.40
C ILE A 167 6.43 1.14 -17.08
N LEU A 168 5.47 0.62 -17.86
CA LEU A 168 4.94 -0.72 -17.66
C LEU A 168 6.04 -1.78 -17.80
N ILE A 169 6.86 -1.71 -18.86
CA ILE A 169 8.00 -2.62 -19.05
C ILE A 169 8.96 -2.53 -17.85
N TYR A 170 9.27 -1.32 -17.40
CA TYR A 170 10.14 -1.10 -16.25
C TYR A 170 9.59 -1.75 -14.97
N LEU A 171 8.31 -1.52 -14.66
CA LEU A 171 7.66 -2.11 -13.48
C LEU A 171 7.61 -3.63 -13.56
N LEU A 172 7.34 -4.19 -14.75
CA LEU A 172 7.31 -5.64 -14.98
C LEU A 172 8.71 -6.27 -14.88
N MET A 173 9.74 -5.60 -15.39
CA MET A 173 11.12 -6.05 -15.24
C MET A 173 11.57 -6.02 -13.78
N GLY A 174 11.20 -4.97 -13.04
CA GLY A 174 11.46 -4.86 -11.61
C GLY A 174 10.83 -5.98 -10.80
N GLU A 175 9.56 -6.31 -11.10
CA GLU A 175 8.82 -7.39 -10.43
C GLU A 175 9.37 -8.79 -10.73
N MET A 176 9.84 -9.04 -11.96
CA MET A 176 10.22 -10.39 -12.40
C MET A 176 11.72 -10.70 -12.34
N HIS A 177 12.61 -9.70 -12.47
CA HIS A 177 14.02 -9.96 -12.79
C HIS A 177 15.06 -9.11 -12.04
N MET A 178 14.73 -7.91 -11.54
CA MET A 178 15.80 -6.95 -11.15
C MET A 178 16.04 -6.79 -9.64
N VAL A 179 15.07 -7.09 -8.77
CA VAL A 179 15.17 -6.82 -7.32
C VAL A 179 14.54 -7.96 -6.53
N ASP A 180 15.04 -8.24 -5.32
CA ASP A 180 14.36 -9.13 -4.39
C ASP A 180 12.92 -8.66 -4.13
N THR A 181 11.97 -9.60 -4.05
CA THR A 181 10.54 -9.32 -3.95
C THR A 181 10.21 -8.41 -2.76
N VAL A 182 10.88 -8.61 -1.63
CA VAL A 182 10.69 -7.83 -0.40
C VAL A 182 11.12 -6.37 -0.57
N THR A 183 12.28 -6.11 -1.18
CA THR A 183 12.75 -4.74 -1.43
C THR A 183 11.88 -4.06 -2.47
N TRP A 184 11.53 -4.76 -3.55
CA TRP A 184 10.64 -4.23 -4.59
C TRP A 184 9.26 -3.82 -4.02
N HIS A 185 8.67 -4.66 -3.16
CA HIS A 185 7.41 -4.36 -2.47
C HIS A 185 7.48 -3.06 -1.66
N LYS A 186 8.60 -2.78 -0.98
CA LYS A 186 8.78 -1.57 -0.15
C LYS A 186 8.82 -0.28 -0.96
N MET A 187 9.36 -0.31 -2.18
CA MET A 187 9.49 0.86 -3.07
C MET A 187 8.34 1.01 -4.08
N ARG A 188 7.50 -0.01 -4.22
CA ARG A 188 6.37 -0.04 -5.17
C ARG A 188 5.47 1.19 -5.07
N GLY A 189 5.14 1.64 -3.86
CA GLY A 189 4.29 2.81 -3.65
C GLY A 189 4.85 4.09 -4.29
N ALA A 190 6.14 4.37 -4.08
CA ALA A 190 6.80 5.53 -4.68
C ALA A 190 6.89 5.41 -6.20
N GLN A 191 7.20 4.22 -6.72
CA GLN A 191 7.23 3.95 -8.16
C GLN A 191 5.86 4.18 -8.81
N MET A 192 4.78 3.77 -8.14
CA MET A 192 3.41 3.98 -8.62
C MET A 192 3.07 5.47 -8.71
N ILE A 193 3.44 6.29 -7.73
CA ILE A 193 3.22 7.75 -7.78
C ILE A 193 4.01 8.39 -8.93
N VAL A 194 5.28 8.00 -9.11
CA VAL A 194 6.10 8.46 -10.25
C VAL A 194 5.44 8.07 -11.57
N ALA A 195 4.99 6.82 -11.69
CA ALA A 195 4.30 6.32 -12.88
C ALA A 195 3.04 7.15 -13.18
N MET A 196 2.17 7.35 -12.19
CA MET A 196 0.93 8.11 -12.36
C MET A 196 1.20 9.55 -12.79
N LYS A 197 2.15 10.23 -12.15
CA LYS A 197 2.54 11.61 -12.47
C LYS A 197 3.17 11.75 -13.86
N ALA A 198 4.07 10.84 -14.21
CA ALA A 198 4.76 10.86 -15.50
C ALA A 198 3.77 10.58 -16.64
N VAL A 199 2.94 9.54 -16.51
CA VAL A 199 1.89 9.21 -17.49
C VAL A 199 0.89 10.35 -17.64
N SER A 200 0.44 10.96 -16.54
CA SER A 200 -0.49 12.09 -16.61
C SER A 200 0.11 13.24 -17.41
N LEU A 201 1.35 13.63 -17.10
CA LEU A 201 2.06 14.68 -17.84
C LEU A 201 2.23 14.34 -19.33
N GLY A 202 2.55 13.09 -19.66
CA GLY A 202 2.68 12.65 -21.05
C GLY A 202 1.37 12.80 -21.85
N PHE A 203 0.23 12.43 -21.25
CA PHE A 203 -1.08 12.60 -21.88
C PHE A 203 -1.55 14.06 -21.91
N ASP A 204 -1.27 14.85 -20.87
CA ASP A 204 -1.63 16.27 -20.82
C ASP A 204 -0.85 17.07 -21.89
N LEU A 205 0.41 16.70 -22.15
CA LEU A 205 1.20 17.20 -23.27
C LEU A 205 0.58 16.83 -24.62
N ASP A 206 0.14 15.58 -24.80
CA ASP A 206 -0.51 15.13 -26.05
C ASP A 206 -1.86 15.81 -26.31
N ARG A 207 -2.60 16.15 -25.24
CA ARG A 207 -3.86 16.91 -25.31
C ARG A 207 -3.66 18.41 -25.50
N GLY A 208 -2.43 18.91 -25.34
CA GLY A 208 -2.13 20.34 -25.39
C GLY A 208 -2.54 21.12 -24.14
N GLU A 209 -2.87 20.42 -23.04
CA GLU A 209 -3.13 21.06 -21.74
C GLU A 209 -1.84 21.63 -21.14
N VAL A 210 -0.70 21.00 -21.44
CA VAL A 210 0.64 21.52 -21.16
C VAL A 210 1.31 21.88 -22.49
N GLY A 211 1.62 23.15 -22.68
CA GLY A 211 2.06 23.67 -23.99
C GLY A 211 3.46 23.24 -24.43
N VAL A 212 4.37 23.00 -23.49
CA VAL A 212 5.77 22.61 -23.77
C VAL A 212 6.25 21.55 -22.80
N VAL A 213 7.22 20.73 -23.24
CA VAL A 213 7.87 19.75 -22.36
C VAL A 213 8.57 20.52 -21.23
N PRO A 214 8.29 20.20 -19.95
CA PRO A 214 8.92 20.88 -18.82
C PRO A 214 10.43 20.73 -18.83
N SER A 215 11.14 21.70 -18.25
CA SER A 215 12.58 21.59 -18.03
C SER A 215 12.92 20.43 -17.09
N PRO A 216 14.17 19.93 -17.07
CA PRO A 216 14.56 18.86 -16.14
C PRO A 216 14.27 19.22 -14.68
N VAL A 217 14.41 20.50 -14.31
CA VAL A 217 14.18 20.98 -12.95
C VAL A 217 12.70 20.96 -12.60
N GLU A 218 11.82 21.44 -13.49
CA GLU A 218 10.37 21.40 -13.27
C GLU A 218 9.84 19.97 -13.24
N PHE A 219 10.33 19.12 -14.13
CA PHE A 219 9.95 17.71 -14.19
C PHE A 219 10.39 16.95 -12.92
N MET A 220 11.66 17.06 -12.53
CA MET A 220 12.16 16.40 -11.33
C MET A 220 11.52 16.98 -10.07
N GLY A 221 11.30 18.30 -10.01
CA GLY A 221 10.59 18.94 -8.91
C GLY A 221 9.15 18.45 -8.77
N TYR A 222 8.45 18.23 -9.89
CA TYR A 222 7.09 17.67 -9.89
C TYR A 222 7.08 16.22 -9.37
N LEU A 223 7.99 15.37 -9.85
CA LEU A 223 8.07 13.98 -9.41
C LEU A 223 8.44 13.89 -7.92
N TYR A 224 9.46 14.65 -7.50
CA TYR A 224 9.97 14.67 -6.12
C TYR A 224 9.27 15.65 -5.18
N PHE A 225 8.10 16.15 -5.56
CA PHE A 225 7.35 17.09 -4.73
C PHE A 225 7.09 16.50 -3.34
N VAL A 226 7.67 17.13 -2.31
CA VAL A 226 7.80 16.60 -0.94
C VAL A 226 6.47 16.17 -0.32
N GLY A 227 5.38 16.91 -0.60
CA GLY A 227 4.06 16.59 -0.09
C GLY A 227 3.43 15.32 -0.67
N THR A 228 4.01 14.77 -1.74
CA THR A 228 3.41 13.65 -2.51
C THR A 228 4.33 12.47 -2.81
N ILE A 229 5.64 12.61 -2.64
CA ILE A 229 6.63 11.61 -3.10
C ILE A 229 6.50 10.23 -2.42
N VAL A 230 6.16 10.17 -1.12
CA VAL A 230 6.14 8.89 -0.37
C VAL A 230 4.76 8.23 -0.37
N PHE A 231 3.74 8.92 0.13
CA PHE A 231 2.35 8.40 0.21
C PHE A 231 1.30 9.40 -0.25
N GLY A 232 1.71 10.58 -0.72
CA GLY A 232 0.74 11.63 -0.97
C GLY A 232 -0.09 11.38 -2.23
N PRO A 233 -1.19 12.12 -2.38
CA PRO A 233 -2.09 11.95 -3.51
C PRO A 233 -1.42 12.28 -4.84
N TRP A 234 -1.91 11.66 -5.90
CA TRP A 234 -1.66 12.18 -7.25
C TRP A 234 -2.23 13.60 -7.37
N ILE A 235 -1.41 14.50 -7.90
CA ILE A 235 -1.78 15.87 -8.28
C ILE A 235 -1.35 16.08 -9.73
N SER A 236 -2.06 16.93 -10.46
CA SER A 236 -1.67 17.27 -11.84
C SER A 236 -0.41 18.15 -11.86
N PHE A 237 0.25 18.23 -13.01
CA PHE A 237 1.41 19.11 -13.18
C PHE A 237 1.03 20.58 -12.99
N HIS A 238 -0.16 20.99 -13.44
CA HIS A 238 -0.68 22.34 -13.23
C HIS A 238 -0.84 22.67 -11.73
N SER A 239 -1.46 21.78 -10.95
CA SER A 239 -1.62 21.98 -9.50
C SER A 239 -0.28 22.02 -8.78
N TYR A 240 0.72 21.27 -9.24
CA TYR A 240 2.09 21.39 -8.73
C TYR A 240 2.69 22.77 -9.00
N LEU A 241 2.58 23.31 -10.21
CA LEU A 241 3.09 24.65 -10.53
C LEU A 241 2.43 25.73 -9.64
N GLN A 242 1.12 25.61 -9.40
CA GLN A 242 0.41 26.49 -8.48
C GLN A 242 0.92 26.38 -7.04
N ALA A 243 1.21 25.17 -6.56
CA ALA A 243 1.80 24.96 -5.23
C ALA A 243 3.20 25.58 -5.10
N VAL A 244 4.02 25.51 -6.16
CA VAL A 244 5.38 26.09 -6.20
C VAL A 244 5.36 27.61 -6.22
N GLN A 245 4.37 28.23 -6.88
CA GLN A 245 4.20 29.69 -6.86
C GLN A 245 3.96 30.22 -5.43
N GLY A 246 3.41 29.37 -4.56
CA GLY A 246 3.21 29.67 -3.15
C GLY A 246 2.01 30.56 -2.89
N LEU A 247 1.36 30.33 -1.75
CA LEU A 247 0.23 31.11 -1.26
C LEU A 247 0.50 31.62 0.15
N PRO A 248 -0.09 32.75 0.54
CA PRO A 248 -0.02 33.21 1.92
C PRO A 248 -0.71 32.20 2.85
N LEU A 249 -0.10 31.94 4.00
CA LEU A 249 -0.68 31.07 5.02
C LEU A 249 -1.99 31.68 5.53
N SER A 250 -3.09 30.93 5.38
CA SER A 250 -4.42 31.36 5.79
C SER A 250 -4.91 30.58 7.01
N ARG A 251 -5.91 31.11 7.72
CA ARG A 251 -6.56 30.37 8.81
C ARG A 251 -7.29 29.11 8.31
N GLN A 252 -7.86 29.17 7.10
CA GLN A 252 -8.53 28.04 6.46
C GLN A 252 -7.54 26.92 6.13
N TRP A 253 -6.33 27.27 5.68
CA TRP A 253 -5.23 26.31 5.49
C TRP A 253 -4.91 25.57 6.78
N LEU A 254 -4.67 26.32 7.88
CA LEU A 254 -4.33 25.72 9.18
C LEU A 254 -5.47 24.84 9.70
N GLN A 255 -6.72 25.28 9.52
CA GLN A 255 -7.90 24.51 9.90
C GLN A 255 -8.00 23.20 9.12
N LYS A 256 -7.76 23.21 7.81
CA LYS A 256 -7.77 22.01 6.96
C LYS A 256 -6.67 21.02 7.39
N VAL A 257 -5.44 21.51 7.60
CA VAL A 257 -4.32 20.66 8.08
C VAL A 257 -4.67 20.02 9.42
N ALA A 258 -5.14 20.82 10.39
CA ALA A 258 -5.52 20.32 11.71
C ALA A 258 -6.64 19.29 11.63
N GLN A 259 -7.67 19.54 10.81
CA GLN A 259 -8.76 18.59 10.60
C GLN A 259 -8.28 17.27 10.01
N SER A 260 -7.46 17.29 8.95
CA SER A 260 -6.92 16.06 8.34
C SER A 260 -6.02 15.30 9.32
N LEU A 261 -5.21 15.97 10.15
CA LEU A 261 -4.40 15.31 11.18
C LEU A 261 -5.25 14.65 12.28
N VAL A 262 -6.29 15.33 12.76
CA VAL A 262 -7.21 14.76 13.77
C VAL A 262 -7.93 13.53 13.19
N LEU A 263 -8.43 13.61 11.96
CA LEU A 263 -9.08 12.46 11.30
C LEU A 263 -8.10 11.31 11.08
N ALA A 264 -6.85 11.60 10.71
CA ALA A 264 -5.80 10.58 10.58
C ALA A 264 -5.57 9.85 11.91
N LEU A 265 -5.41 10.59 13.02
CA LEU A 265 -5.22 10.00 14.35
C LEU A 265 -6.42 9.16 14.80
N LEU A 266 -7.65 9.64 14.55
CA LEU A 266 -8.87 8.87 14.84
C LEU A 266 -8.89 7.56 14.04
N CYS A 267 -8.56 7.60 12.75
CA CYS A 267 -8.51 6.40 11.92
C CYS A 267 -7.42 5.42 12.39
N LEU A 268 -6.26 5.93 12.81
CA LEU A 268 -5.19 5.09 13.36
C LEU A 268 -5.69 4.34 14.61
N VAL A 269 -6.29 5.05 15.57
CA VAL A 269 -6.85 4.45 16.79
C VAL A 269 -7.93 3.43 16.46
N LEU A 270 -8.80 3.72 15.49
CA LEU A 270 -9.85 2.78 15.07
C LEU A 270 -9.25 1.49 14.47
N SER A 271 -8.24 1.62 13.62
CA SER A 271 -7.59 0.48 12.97
C SER A 271 -6.76 -0.39 13.93
N THR A 272 -6.03 0.21 14.87
CA THR A 272 -5.06 -0.54 15.71
C THR A 272 -5.60 -0.91 17.08
N CYS A 273 -6.46 -0.06 17.66
CA CYS A 273 -6.97 -0.27 19.02
C CYS A 273 -8.42 -0.76 19.01
N VAL A 274 -9.28 -0.22 18.14
CA VAL A 274 -10.72 -0.54 18.21
C VAL A 274 -11.06 -1.83 17.46
N GLY A 275 -10.61 -2.00 16.22
CA GLY A 275 -10.86 -3.20 15.43
C GLY A 275 -10.35 -4.47 16.15
N PRO A 276 -9.02 -4.66 16.27
CA PRO A 276 -8.47 -5.92 16.76
C PRO A 276 -8.76 -6.25 18.24
N TYR A 277 -8.96 -5.25 19.10
CA TYR A 277 -9.02 -5.48 20.56
C TYR A 277 -10.40 -5.23 21.17
N LEU A 278 -11.12 -4.19 20.72
CA LEU A 278 -12.39 -3.80 21.31
C LEU A 278 -13.58 -4.46 20.59
N PHE A 279 -13.49 -4.72 19.28
CA PHE A 279 -14.58 -5.37 18.54
C PHE A 279 -14.91 -6.78 19.06
N PRO A 280 -13.92 -7.67 19.31
CA PRO A 280 -14.19 -8.99 19.90
C PRO A 280 -14.73 -8.91 21.33
N TYR A 281 -14.39 -7.85 22.07
CA TYR A 281 -14.86 -7.64 23.44
C TYR A 281 -16.33 -7.18 23.49
N PHE A 282 -16.75 -6.29 22.59
CA PHE A 282 -18.11 -5.75 22.58
C PHE A 282 -19.15 -6.68 21.96
N ILE A 283 -18.74 -7.60 21.07
CA ILE A 283 -19.63 -8.55 20.41
C ILE A 283 -19.14 -9.99 20.72
N PRO A 284 -19.29 -10.47 21.96
CA PRO A 284 -18.99 -11.85 22.30
C PRO A 284 -20.07 -12.75 21.67
N LEU A 285 -19.66 -13.55 20.69
CA LEU A 285 -20.56 -14.47 19.98
C LEU A 285 -20.25 -15.90 20.41
N ASP A 286 -20.86 -16.29 21.51
CA ASP A 286 -20.91 -17.70 21.88
C ASP A 286 -22.01 -18.38 21.04
N GLY A 287 -21.61 -19.25 20.10
CA GLY A 287 -22.49 -20.32 19.59
C GLY A 287 -22.81 -20.41 18.10
N ASP A 288 -22.57 -19.39 17.27
CA ASP A 288 -22.81 -19.49 15.80
C ASP A 288 -21.51 -19.34 14.98
N HIS A 289 -21.00 -20.47 14.49
CA HIS A 289 -19.78 -20.55 13.69
C HIS A 289 -19.85 -19.73 12.38
N LEU A 290 -21.03 -19.56 11.76
CA LEU A 290 -21.16 -18.80 10.51
C LEU A 290 -21.14 -17.30 10.77
N LEU A 291 -21.92 -16.85 11.75
CA LEU A 291 -21.95 -15.45 12.15
C LEU A 291 -20.58 -14.98 12.65
N HIS A 292 -19.89 -15.82 13.42
CA HIS A 292 -18.54 -15.55 13.89
C HIS A 292 -17.54 -15.36 12.74
N LYS A 293 -17.59 -16.22 11.69
CA LYS A 293 -16.72 -16.09 10.51
C LYS A 293 -16.92 -14.77 9.77
N TRP A 294 -18.18 -14.39 9.53
CA TRP A 294 -18.50 -13.16 8.80
C TRP A 294 -18.19 -11.90 9.62
N LEU A 295 -18.34 -11.95 10.94
CA LEU A 295 -17.97 -10.82 11.79
C LEU A 295 -16.46 -10.65 11.91
N ARG A 296 -15.69 -11.74 11.96
CA ARG A 296 -14.23 -11.66 11.82
C ARG A 296 -13.82 -11.08 10.46
N ALA A 297 -14.45 -11.53 9.38
CA ALA A 297 -14.20 -10.98 8.04
C ALA A 297 -14.50 -9.47 7.96
N TYR A 298 -15.60 -9.04 8.59
CA TYR A 298 -15.95 -7.62 8.69
C TYR A 298 -14.96 -6.83 9.55
N GLU A 299 -14.54 -7.38 10.69
CA GLU A 299 -13.53 -6.78 11.57
C GLU A 299 -12.21 -6.54 10.83
N SER A 300 -11.66 -7.57 10.17
CA SER A 300 -10.42 -7.45 9.39
C SER A 300 -10.58 -6.43 8.26
N ALA A 301 -11.74 -6.40 7.58
CA ALA A 301 -12.03 -5.42 6.55
C ALA A 301 -12.04 -3.98 7.10
N VAL A 302 -12.73 -3.73 8.22
CA VAL A 302 -12.80 -2.41 8.87
C VAL A 302 -11.41 -1.98 9.33
N SER A 303 -10.65 -2.85 9.98
CA SER A 303 -9.28 -2.55 10.41
C SER A 303 -8.41 -2.13 9.22
N PHE A 304 -8.46 -2.90 8.14
CA PHE A 304 -7.77 -2.59 6.89
C PHE A 304 -8.24 -1.25 6.30
N HIS A 305 -9.54 -0.98 6.23
CA HIS A 305 -10.10 0.27 5.71
C HIS A 305 -9.62 1.49 6.49
N PHE A 306 -9.73 1.46 7.82
CA PHE A 306 -9.32 2.58 8.65
C PHE A 306 -7.80 2.80 8.64
N SER A 307 -7.00 1.75 8.47
CA SER A 307 -5.55 1.91 8.26
C SER A 307 -5.24 2.66 6.95
N ASN A 308 -6.02 2.41 5.89
CA ASN A 308 -5.89 3.13 4.62
C ASN A 308 -6.41 4.57 4.72
N TYR A 309 -7.51 4.81 5.45
CA TYR A 309 -8.00 6.17 5.70
C TYR A 309 -7.00 7.00 6.52
N PHE A 310 -6.32 6.39 7.50
CA PHE A 310 -5.22 7.02 8.22
C PHE A 310 -4.15 7.53 7.26
N VAL A 311 -3.66 6.66 6.36
CA VAL A 311 -2.67 7.05 5.35
C VAL A 311 -3.24 8.13 4.44
N GLY A 312 -4.50 8.00 3.99
CA GLY A 312 -5.15 8.99 3.13
C GLY A 312 -5.23 10.39 3.75
N PHE A 313 -5.67 10.50 5.00
CA PHE A 313 -5.76 11.79 5.70
C PHE A 313 -4.39 12.35 6.09
N LEU A 314 -3.42 11.49 6.41
CA LEU A 314 -2.04 11.92 6.62
C LEU A 314 -1.45 12.51 5.32
N SER A 315 -1.73 11.86 4.19
CA SER A 315 -1.33 12.30 2.86
C SER A 315 -2.01 13.60 2.42
N GLU A 316 -3.27 13.82 2.79
CA GLU A 316 -3.91 15.15 2.67
C GLU A 316 -3.13 16.20 3.45
N ALA A 317 -2.85 15.93 4.73
CA ALA A 317 -2.16 16.88 5.60
C ALA A 317 -0.77 17.23 5.05
N THR A 318 0.03 16.25 4.60
CA THR A 318 1.36 16.49 4.05
C THR A 318 1.33 17.27 2.73
N ALA A 319 0.37 16.99 1.86
CA ALA A 319 0.21 17.71 0.60
C ALA A 319 -0.24 19.16 0.83
N THR A 320 -1.21 19.37 1.75
CA THR A 320 -1.67 20.70 2.13
C THR A 320 -0.58 21.51 2.85
N LEU A 321 0.22 20.88 3.73
CA LEU A 321 1.38 21.51 4.35
C LEU A 321 2.43 21.94 3.31
N ALA A 322 2.59 21.15 2.24
CA ALA A 322 3.48 21.49 1.12
C ALA A 322 2.89 22.54 0.16
N GLY A 323 1.69 23.07 0.43
CA GLY A 323 1.06 24.13 -0.37
C GLY A 323 0.20 23.62 -1.54
N ALA A 324 -0.07 22.32 -1.63
CA ALA A 324 -0.90 21.73 -2.68
C ALA A 324 -2.34 21.47 -2.20
N GLY A 325 -3.27 21.34 -3.15
CA GLY A 325 -4.63 20.89 -2.84
C GLY A 325 -5.62 21.98 -2.46
N PHE A 326 -5.54 23.10 -3.16
CA PHE A 326 -6.51 24.17 -3.11
C PHE A 326 -7.16 24.37 -4.48
N THR A 327 -8.38 24.89 -4.48
CA THR A 327 -9.07 25.39 -5.67
C THR A 327 -9.29 26.89 -5.51
N GLU A 328 -9.10 27.62 -6.60
CA GLU A 328 -9.36 29.06 -6.66
C GLU A 328 -10.44 29.32 -7.71
N GLU A 329 -11.63 29.72 -7.23
CA GLU A 329 -12.74 30.13 -8.10
C GLU A 329 -13.18 31.55 -7.78
N LYS A 330 -13.14 32.44 -8.78
CA LYS A 330 -13.61 33.84 -8.67
C LYS A 330 -13.01 34.62 -7.49
N GLY A 331 -11.74 34.36 -7.16
CA GLY A 331 -11.02 34.98 -6.04
C GLY A 331 -11.36 34.41 -4.66
N HIS A 332 -12.15 33.33 -4.59
CA HIS A 332 -12.32 32.55 -3.38
C HIS A 332 -11.39 31.34 -3.41
N LEU A 333 -10.59 31.21 -2.35
CA LEU A 333 -9.60 30.15 -2.19
C LEU A 333 -10.12 29.13 -1.18
N GLU A 334 -10.32 27.89 -1.62
CA GLU A 334 -10.77 26.80 -0.75
C GLU A 334 -9.72 25.68 -0.72
N TRP A 335 -9.41 25.19 0.49
CA TRP A 335 -8.52 24.05 0.70
C TRP A 335 -9.34 22.76 0.74
N ASP A 336 -9.59 22.17 -0.43
CA ASP A 336 -10.59 21.14 -0.66
C ASP A 336 -10.01 19.75 -0.99
N LEU A 337 -8.67 19.58 -0.90
CA LEU A 337 -8.03 18.30 -1.12
C LEU A 337 -8.64 17.20 -0.25
N THR A 338 -9.20 16.21 -0.93
CA THR A 338 -9.86 15.06 -0.32
C THR A 338 -9.33 13.80 -0.98
N VAL A 339 -8.69 12.94 -0.19
CA VAL A 339 -8.13 11.66 -0.63
C VAL A 339 -9.16 10.55 -0.52
N SER A 340 -9.93 10.51 0.55
CA SER A 340 -10.94 9.48 0.80
C SER A 340 -12.20 10.06 1.44
N LYS A 341 -13.33 9.37 1.26
CA LYS A 341 -14.61 9.68 1.92
C LYS A 341 -15.12 8.46 2.69
N PRO A 342 -14.64 8.24 3.94
CA PRO A 342 -14.95 7.02 4.70
C PRO A 342 -16.44 6.72 4.84
N LEU A 343 -17.28 7.73 5.07
CA LEU A 343 -18.73 7.55 5.20
C LEU A 343 -19.37 6.92 3.95
N ASN A 344 -18.88 7.25 2.76
CA ASN A 344 -19.39 6.72 1.50
C ASN A 344 -18.93 5.29 1.23
N VAL A 345 -17.90 4.82 1.94
CA VAL A 345 -17.37 3.46 1.84
C VAL A 345 -17.99 2.56 2.91
N GLU A 346 -18.04 3.02 4.16
CA GLU A 346 -18.55 2.23 5.30
C GLU A 346 -20.09 2.17 5.33
N LEU A 347 -20.77 3.21 4.82
CA LEU A 347 -22.22 3.26 4.67
C LEU A 347 -22.61 3.53 3.20
N PRO A 348 -22.25 2.62 2.29
CA PRO A 348 -22.33 2.89 0.87
C PRO A 348 -23.76 2.79 0.36
N ARG A 349 -24.12 3.65 -0.60
CA ARG A 349 -25.32 3.42 -1.40
C ARG A 349 -25.06 2.35 -2.45
N SER A 350 -23.84 2.26 -2.99
CA SER A 350 -23.47 1.42 -4.14
C SER A 350 -21.98 1.06 -4.13
N MET A 351 -21.60 -0.03 -4.78
CA MET A 351 -20.19 -0.34 -5.04
C MET A 351 -19.53 0.71 -5.95
N VAL A 352 -20.26 1.33 -6.88
CA VAL A 352 -19.74 2.46 -7.68
C VAL A 352 -19.31 3.63 -6.79
N GLU A 353 -20.08 3.92 -5.74
CA GLU A 353 -19.77 4.97 -4.77
C GLU A 353 -18.57 4.59 -3.91
N VAL A 354 -18.47 3.33 -3.47
CA VAL A 354 -17.31 2.81 -2.75
C VAL A 354 -16.02 3.01 -3.55
N VAL A 355 -15.96 2.48 -4.77
CA VAL A 355 -14.72 2.47 -5.57
C VAL A 355 -14.28 3.85 -6.06
N THR A 356 -15.20 4.81 -6.08
CA THR A 356 -14.89 6.22 -6.40
C THR A 356 -14.62 7.07 -5.16
N SER A 357 -14.96 6.58 -3.96
CA SER A 357 -14.78 7.29 -2.68
C SER A 357 -13.59 6.77 -1.86
N TRP A 358 -13.07 5.59 -2.20
CA TRP A 358 -11.95 4.94 -1.50
C TRP A 358 -10.63 5.73 -1.64
N ASN A 359 -10.26 6.08 -2.87
CA ASN A 359 -9.07 6.85 -3.19
C ASN A 359 -9.38 7.78 -4.37
N LEU A 360 -9.88 8.97 -4.08
CA LEU A 360 -10.35 9.93 -5.06
C LEU A 360 -9.26 10.30 -6.09
N PRO A 361 -8.02 10.64 -5.70
CA PRO A 361 -6.95 10.94 -6.65
C PRO A 361 -6.70 9.80 -7.65
N MET A 362 -6.63 8.55 -7.16
CA MET A 362 -6.46 7.37 -8.02
C MET A 362 -7.67 7.16 -8.93
N SER A 363 -8.89 7.24 -8.40
CA SER A 363 -10.12 7.08 -9.19
C SER A 363 -10.25 8.17 -10.27
N CYS A 364 -9.87 9.41 -9.97
CA CYS A 364 -9.83 10.52 -10.93
C CYS A 364 -8.79 10.28 -12.02
N TRP A 365 -7.59 9.85 -11.64
CA TRP A 365 -6.52 9.51 -12.58
C TRP A 365 -6.92 8.37 -13.52
N LEU A 366 -7.40 7.25 -12.96
CA LEU A 366 -7.90 6.10 -13.71
C LEU A 366 -9.02 6.51 -14.67
N ASN A 367 -9.97 7.35 -14.21
CA ASN A 367 -11.06 7.83 -15.05
C ASN A 367 -10.54 8.67 -16.23
N ASN A 368 -9.61 9.60 -15.99
CA ASN A 368 -9.14 10.56 -16.97
C ASN A 368 -8.15 9.98 -17.99
N TYR A 369 -7.27 9.07 -17.56
CA TYR A 369 -6.16 8.57 -18.38
C TYR A 369 -6.35 7.13 -18.87
N VAL A 370 -7.23 6.34 -18.23
CA VAL A 370 -7.47 4.93 -18.62
C VAL A 370 -8.91 4.73 -19.10
N PHE A 371 -9.90 4.95 -18.24
CA PHE A 371 -11.30 4.63 -18.53
C PHE A 371 -11.84 5.40 -19.74
N LYS A 372 -11.73 6.74 -19.76
CA LYS A 372 -12.20 7.57 -20.87
C LYS A 372 -11.54 7.19 -22.19
N ASN A 373 -10.24 6.86 -22.15
CA ASN A 373 -9.51 6.42 -23.32
C ASN A 373 -9.97 5.03 -23.79
N ALA A 374 -10.36 4.12 -22.87
CA ALA A 374 -10.86 2.79 -23.18
C ALA A 374 -12.36 2.72 -23.53
N LEU A 375 -13.12 3.81 -23.35
CA LEU A 375 -14.57 3.85 -23.59
C LEU A 375 -14.97 3.46 -25.02
N HIS A 376 -14.10 3.69 -26.01
CA HIS A 376 -14.33 3.30 -27.40
C HIS A 376 -14.48 1.77 -27.57
N LEU A 377 -13.98 0.95 -26.63
CA LEU A 377 -14.10 -0.50 -26.60
C LEU A 377 -15.41 -1.00 -25.94
N GLY A 378 -16.26 -0.07 -25.48
CA GLY A 378 -17.49 -0.36 -24.74
C GLY A 378 -17.32 -0.29 -23.22
N THR A 379 -18.43 -0.11 -22.50
CA THR A 379 -18.41 0.16 -21.05
C THR A 379 -17.81 -0.98 -20.24
N PHE A 380 -18.14 -2.23 -20.54
CA PHE A 380 -17.60 -3.39 -19.81
C PHE A 380 -16.09 -3.51 -20.01
N SER A 381 -15.62 -3.47 -21.26
CA SER A 381 -14.20 -3.49 -21.60
C SER A 381 -13.44 -2.34 -20.94
N ALA A 382 -14.02 -1.13 -20.94
CA ALA A 382 -13.42 0.02 -20.28
C ALA A 382 -13.26 -0.16 -18.77
N VAL A 383 -14.28 -0.71 -18.09
CA VAL A 383 -14.18 -1.06 -16.65
C VAL A 383 -13.10 -2.10 -16.43
N LEU A 384 -13.09 -3.19 -17.23
CA LEU A 384 -12.10 -4.26 -17.09
C LEU A 384 -10.67 -3.76 -17.30
N VAL A 385 -10.43 -2.97 -18.35
CA VAL A 385 -9.12 -2.35 -18.62
C VAL A 385 -8.72 -1.44 -17.46
N THR A 386 -9.65 -0.64 -16.92
CA THR A 386 -9.37 0.26 -15.80
C THR A 386 -8.89 -0.48 -14.55
N TYR A 387 -9.59 -1.56 -14.17
CA TYR A 387 -9.19 -2.36 -13.01
C TYR A 387 -7.96 -3.23 -13.30
N ALA A 388 -7.77 -3.70 -14.53
CA ALA A 388 -6.54 -4.41 -14.92
C ALA A 388 -5.32 -3.48 -14.85
N THR A 389 -5.42 -2.24 -15.33
CA THR A 389 -4.36 -1.23 -15.18
C THR A 389 -4.11 -0.91 -13.71
N SER A 390 -5.17 -0.76 -12.90
CA SER A 390 -5.01 -0.58 -11.46
C SER A 390 -4.28 -1.76 -10.81
N ALA A 391 -4.62 -3.00 -11.17
CA ALA A 391 -3.96 -4.19 -10.64
C ALA A 391 -2.48 -4.25 -11.04
N LEU A 392 -2.15 -3.95 -12.30
CA LEU A 392 -0.77 -3.92 -12.79
C LEU A 392 0.09 -2.86 -12.08
N LEU A 393 -0.47 -1.70 -11.73
CA LEU A 393 0.23 -0.68 -10.94
C LEU A 393 0.57 -1.18 -9.52
N HIS A 394 -0.24 -2.09 -8.98
CA HIS A 394 0.01 -2.77 -7.71
C HIS A 394 0.94 -4.00 -7.83
N GLY A 395 1.47 -4.29 -9.02
CA GLY A 395 2.39 -5.41 -9.29
C GLY A 395 1.68 -6.73 -9.60
N PHE A 396 2.43 -7.84 -9.62
CA PHE A 396 1.88 -9.19 -9.87
C PHE A 396 1.39 -9.89 -8.59
N SER A 397 0.85 -9.10 -7.67
CA SER A 397 0.15 -9.63 -6.50
C SER A 397 -1.14 -10.32 -6.94
N PHE A 398 -1.19 -11.65 -6.80
CA PHE A 398 -2.41 -12.42 -7.07
C PHE A 398 -3.57 -11.96 -6.18
N HIS A 399 -3.32 -11.70 -4.90
CA HIS A 399 -4.34 -11.31 -3.93
C HIS A 399 -4.99 -9.96 -4.30
N LEU A 400 -4.20 -8.92 -4.59
CA LEU A 400 -4.71 -7.60 -4.98
C LEU A 400 -5.40 -7.66 -6.35
N ALA A 401 -4.83 -8.39 -7.31
CA ALA A 401 -5.45 -8.57 -8.62
C ALA A 401 -6.80 -9.28 -8.51
N ALA A 402 -6.90 -10.34 -7.71
CA ALA A 402 -8.15 -11.07 -7.48
C ALA A 402 -9.23 -10.17 -6.86
N VAL A 403 -8.87 -9.35 -5.85
CA VAL A 403 -9.78 -8.39 -5.23
C VAL A 403 -10.24 -7.33 -6.24
N LEU A 404 -9.31 -6.66 -6.92
CA LEU A 404 -9.61 -5.57 -7.85
C LEU A 404 -10.43 -6.04 -9.06
N LEU A 405 -10.13 -7.20 -9.64
CA LEU A 405 -10.89 -7.77 -10.75
C LEU A 405 -12.27 -8.25 -10.30
N SER A 406 -12.39 -8.84 -9.10
CA SER A 406 -13.71 -9.18 -8.53
C SER A 406 -14.54 -7.93 -8.28
N LEU A 407 -13.93 -6.89 -7.72
CA LEU A 407 -14.55 -5.59 -7.47
C LEU A 407 -15.04 -4.93 -8.77
N ALA A 408 -14.29 -5.06 -9.88
CA ALA A 408 -14.70 -4.62 -11.21
C ALA A 408 -16.02 -5.28 -11.65
N PHE A 409 -16.11 -6.61 -11.51
CA PHE A 409 -17.28 -7.38 -11.92
C PHE A 409 -18.49 -7.08 -11.02
N ILE A 410 -18.31 -7.08 -9.70
CA ILE A 410 -19.35 -6.73 -8.72
C ILE A 410 -19.92 -5.35 -9.02
N THR A 411 -19.04 -4.35 -9.21
CA THR A 411 -19.43 -2.97 -9.50
C THR A 411 -20.22 -2.87 -10.81
N TYR A 412 -19.78 -3.58 -11.86
CA TYR A 412 -20.46 -3.59 -13.15
C TYR A 412 -21.85 -4.23 -13.07
N VAL A 413 -21.96 -5.42 -12.47
CA VAL A 413 -23.22 -6.16 -12.33
C VAL A 413 -24.24 -5.37 -11.51
N GLU A 414 -23.84 -4.80 -10.36
CA GLU A 414 -24.73 -3.96 -9.56
C GLU A 414 -25.20 -2.73 -10.36
N HIS A 415 -24.28 -2.09 -11.10
CA HIS A 415 -24.60 -0.89 -11.88
C HIS A 415 -25.65 -1.16 -12.97
N ILE A 416 -25.47 -2.21 -13.77
CA ILE A 416 -26.43 -2.55 -14.84
C ILE A 416 -27.77 -3.01 -14.28
N LEU A 417 -27.76 -3.76 -13.17
CA LEU A 417 -28.96 -4.23 -12.49
C LEU A 417 -29.79 -3.05 -11.97
N ARG A 418 -29.14 -2.12 -11.26
CA ARG A 418 -29.79 -0.92 -10.75
C ARG A 418 -30.32 -0.02 -11.85
N LYS A 419 -29.58 0.14 -12.95
CA LYS A 419 -30.05 0.91 -14.11
C LYS A 419 -31.31 0.30 -14.73
N ARG A 420 -31.39 -1.03 -14.80
CA ARG A 420 -32.57 -1.75 -15.31
C ARG A 420 -33.76 -1.63 -14.34
N LEU A 421 -33.54 -1.86 -13.04
CA LEU A 421 -34.57 -1.71 -12.01
C LEU A 421 -35.11 -0.27 -11.92
N ALA A 422 -34.24 0.74 -12.01
CA ALA A 422 -34.64 2.14 -12.03
C ALA A 422 -35.60 2.45 -13.20
N ARG A 423 -35.38 1.83 -14.36
CA ARG A 423 -36.25 1.96 -15.54
C ARG A 423 -37.58 1.23 -15.35
N ILE A 424 -37.56 -0.03 -14.92
CA ILE A 424 -38.77 -0.86 -14.75
C ILE A 424 -39.71 -0.25 -13.69
N LEU A 425 -39.15 0.17 -12.55
CA LEU A 425 -39.92 0.69 -11.42
C LEU A 425 -40.13 2.21 -11.48
N SER A 426 -39.55 2.89 -12.47
CA SER A 426 -39.47 4.36 -12.54
C SER A 426 -39.05 4.96 -11.19
N ALA A 427 -37.94 4.46 -10.63
CA ALA A 427 -37.55 4.70 -9.24
C ALA A 427 -36.11 5.20 -9.08
N CYS A 428 -35.87 6.04 -8.07
CA CYS A 428 -34.54 6.60 -7.74
C CYS A 428 -33.60 5.57 -7.07
N VAL A 429 -33.26 4.51 -7.79
CA VAL A 429 -32.39 3.40 -7.32
C VAL A 429 -31.10 3.25 -8.13
N LEU A 430 -30.74 4.28 -8.91
CA LEU A 430 -29.45 4.36 -9.58
C LEU A 430 -28.29 4.33 -8.56
N SER A 431 -27.11 3.85 -9.03
CA SER A 431 -25.90 3.72 -8.22
C SER A 431 -25.51 5.05 -7.55
N LYS A 432 -25.54 6.15 -8.31
CA LYS A 432 -25.42 7.51 -7.77
C LYS A 432 -26.81 8.09 -7.49
N ARG A 433 -26.89 9.01 -6.53
CA ARG A 433 -28.14 9.75 -6.25
C ARG A 433 -28.60 10.46 -7.53
N CYS A 434 -29.90 10.38 -7.79
CA CYS A 434 -30.49 11.04 -8.96
C CYS A 434 -30.41 12.57 -8.78
N PRO A 435 -30.26 13.33 -9.89
CA PRO A 435 -30.37 14.78 -9.85
C PRO A 435 -31.80 15.20 -9.41
N PRO A 436 -31.97 16.43 -8.89
CA PRO A 436 -33.27 16.93 -8.42
C PRO A 436 -34.35 16.89 -9.51
N ASP A 437 -33.98 17.08 -10.77
CA ASP A 437 -34.88 17.10 -11.94
C ASP A 437 -35.05 15.73 -12.61
N CYS A 438 -34.83 14.62 -11.89
CA CYS A 438 -34.92 13.30 -12.50
C CYS A 438 -36.36 12.93 -12.94
N SER A 439 -36.48 12.19 -14.04
CA SER A 439 -37.76 11.77 -14.63
C SER A 439 -38.43 10.58 -13.93
N HIS A 440 -37.84 10.03 -12.87
CA HIS A 440 -38.42 8.92 -12.10
C HIS A 440 -39.65 9.38 -11.30
N GLN A 441 -40.72 8.59 -11.37
CA GLN A 441 -41.97 8.83 -10.63
C GLN A 441 -41.79 8.57 -9.12
N HIS A 442 -41.09 7.49 -8.76
CA HIS A 442 -40.88 7.08 -7.37
C HIS A 442 -39.54 7.61 -6.85
N ARG A 443 -39.57 8.78 -6.21
CA ARG A 443 -38.35 9.47 -5.73
C ARG A 443 -37.96 9.09 -4.29
N LEU A 444 -38.90 9.16 -3.35
CA LEU A 444 -38.63 9.06 -1.91
C LEU A 444 -39.49 8.01 -1.18
N GLY A 445 -40.26 7.20 -1.91
CA GLY A 445 -41.14 6.18 -1.33
C GLY A 445 -40.39 5.14 -0.50
N LEU A 446 -41.10 4.51 0.45
CA LEU A 446 -40.53 3.49 1.35
C LEU A 446 -39.86 2.35 0.58
N GLY A 447 -40.46 1.89 -0.53
CA GLY A 447 -39.86 0.87 -1.40
C GLY A 447 -38.52 1.29 -2.04
N VAL A 448 -38.37 2.57 -2.40
CA VAL A 448 -37.11 3.11 -2.95
C VAL A 448 -36.03 3.16 -1.89
N ARG A 449 -36.39 3.55 -0.66
CA ARG A 449 -35.46 3.55 0.48
C ARG A 449 -35.05 2.13 0.84
N ALA A 450 -36.01 1.20 0.96
CA ALA A 450 -35.75 -0.20 1.25
C ALA A 450 -34.84 -0.86 0.19
N LEU A 451 -35.10 -0.62 -1.10
CA LEU A 451 -34.26 -1.16 -2.17
C LEU A 451 -32.84 -0.58 -2.16
N ASN A 452 -32.69 0.72 -1.90
CA ASN A 452 -31.37 1.32 -1.75
C ASN A 452 -30.62 0.80 -0.51
N LEU A 453 -31.31 0.59 0.61
CA LEU A 453 -30.75 -0.02 1.82
C LEU A 453 -30.32 -1.45 1.58
N LEU A 454 -31.12 -2.26 0.87
CA LEU A 454 -30.79 -3.64 0.52
C LEU A 454 -29.48 -3.71 -0.29
N PHE A 455 -29.36 -2.87 -1.33
CA PHE A 455 -28.12 -2.80 -2.11
C PHE A 455 -26.94 -2.22 -1.32
N GLY A 456 -27.17 -1.31 -0.38
CA GLY A 456 -26.13 -0.84 0.54
C GLY A 456 -25.63 -1.95 1.47
N ALA A 457 -26.54 -2.73 2.03
CA ALA A 457 -26.20 -3.92 2.81
C ALA A 457 -25.44 -4.96 1.97
N LEU A 458 -25.85 -5.14 0.70
CA LEU A 458 -25.15 -6.01 -0.24
C LEU A 458 -23.72 -5.51 -0.54
N ALA A 459 -23.52 -4.20 -0.65
CA ALA A 459 -22.20 -3.60 -0.82
C ALA A 459 -21.30 -3.82 0.40
N ILE A 460 -21.84 -3.65 1.63
CA ILE A 460 -21.11 -3.95 2.88
C ILE A 460 -20.73 -5.44 2.93
N PHE A 461 -21.65 -6.33 2.55
CA PHE A 461 -21.39 -7.77 2.47
C PHE A 461 -20.25 -8.10 1.48
N HIS A 462 -20.27 -7.51 0.29
CA HIS A 462 -19.20 -7.66 -0.69
C HIS A 462 -17.86 -7.12 -0.15
N LEU A 463 -17.87 -6.00 0.56
CA LEU A 463 -16.67 -5.42 1.16
C LEU A 463 -16.10 -6.28 2.28
N ALA A 464 -16.92 -6.81 3.19
CA ALA A 464 -16.46 -7.73 4.22
C ALA A 464 -15.82 -8.98 3.61
N TYR A 465 -16.43 -9.53 2.56
CA TYR A 465 -15.87 -10.67 1.83
C TYR A 465 -14.51 -10.36 1.17
N LEU A 466 -14.42 -9.25 0.44
CA LEU A 466 -13.17 -8.86 -0.23
C LEU A 466 -12.08 -8.46 0.77
N GLY A 467 -12.47 -7.79 1.86
CA GLY A 467 -11.59 -7.35 2.94
C GLY A 467 -11.06 -8.47 3.82
N SER A 468 -11.74 -9.62 3.88
CA SER A 468 -11.31 -10.82 4.63
C SER A 468 -9.94 -11.37 4.23
N LEU A 469 -9.43 -10.98 3.06
CA LEU A 469 -8.11 -11.35 2.58
C LEU A 469 -6.97 -10.59 3.28
N PHE A 470 -7.26 -9.43 3.90
CA PHE A 470 -6.30 -8.56 4.57
C PHE A 470 -6.34 -8.76 6.08
N ASP A 471 -6.23 -10.02 6.49
CA ASP A 471 -6.34 -10.42 7.90
C ASP A 471 -5.09 -10.01 8.68
N VAL A 472 -5.26 -9.35 9.83
CA VAL A 472 -4.17 -8.81 10.66
C VAL A 472 -3.41 -9.92 11.41
N ASP A 473 -4.01 -11.10 11.52
CA ASP A 473 -3.48 -12.26 12.24
C ASP A 473 -2.47 -13.12 11.43
N VAL A 474 -2.08 -12.69 10.22
CA VAL A 474 -1.14 -13.47 9.38
C VAL A 474 0.30 -13.19 9.81
N ASP A 475 1.09 -14.24 10.01
CA ASP A 475 2.53 -14.15 10.32
C ASP A 475 3.24 -13.13 9.40
N ASP A 476 3.94 -12.15 9.99
CA ASP A 476 4.66 -11.05 9.32
C ASP A 476 5.52 -11.51 8.13
N THR A 477 6.01 -12.75 8.17
CA THR A 477 6.84 -13.38 7.13
C THR A 477 6.07 -13.66 5.83
N THR A 478 4.78 -13.98 5.93
CA THR A 478 3.90 -14.27 4.78
C THR A 478 3.45 -12.97 4.09
N GLU A 479 3.29 -11.89 4.85
CA GLU A 479 3.02 -10.56 4.30
C GLU A 479 4.21 -10.01 3.52
N GLU A 480 5.44 -10.24 4.00
CA GLU A 480 6.67 -9.74 3.39
C GLU A 480 6.95 -10.36 2.00
N GLN A 481 6.71 -11.67 1.85
CA GLN A 481 6.92 -12.40 0.60
C GLN A 481 5.72 -12.26 -0.38
N GLY A 482 4.59 -11.73 0.10
CA GLY A 482 3.34 -11.63 -0.63
C GLY A 482 2.46 -12.88 -0.49
N TYR A 483 1.15 -12.67 -0.34
CA TYR A 483 0.20 -13.77 -0.17
C TYR A 483 0.20 -14.73 -1.37
N SER A 484 0.33 -16.03 -1.09
CA SER A 484 0.24 -17.07 -2.12
C SER A 484 -1.17 -17.16 -2.70
N MET A 485 -1.26 -17.64 -3.94
CA MET A 485 -2.55 -17.94 -4.58
C MET A 485 -3.38 -18.92 -3.75
N ALA A 486 -2.74 -19.92 -3.16
CA ALA A 486 -3.38 -20.91 -2.30
C ALA A 486 -4.04 -20.26 -1.07
N TYR A 487 -3.39 -19.27 -0.45
CA TYR A 487 -3.98 -18.53 0.68
C TYR A 487 -5.25 -17.79 0.29
N THR A 488 -5.22 -17.07 -0.84
CA THR A 488 -6.38 -16.30 -1.34
C THR A 488 -7.57 -17.22 -1.62
N VAL A 489 -7.30 -18.34 -2.29
CA VAL A 489 -8.32 -19.35 -2.62
C VAL A 489 -8.87 -20.02 -1.35
N HIS A 490 -8.01 -20.31 -0.38
CA HIS A 490 -8.42 -20.90 0.90
C HIS A 490 -9.37 -19.98 1.67
N LYS A 491 -9.01 -18.71 1.91
CA LYS A 491 -9.86 -17.74 2.64
C LYS A 491 -11.23 -17.56 1.99
N TRP A 492 -11.28 -17.44 0.66
CA TRP A 492 -12.56 -17.37 -0.06
C TRP A 492 -13.36 -18.67 -0.03
N SER A 493 -12.70 -19.83 0.00
CA SER A 493 -13.37 -21.11 0.23
C SER A 493 -14.01 -21.22 1.61
N GLU A 494 -13.42 -20.63 2.66
CA GLU A 494 -14.00 -20.62 4.01
C GLU A 494 -15.32 -19.82 4.08
N LEU A 495 -15.43 -18.79 3.24
CA LEU A 495 -16.65 -18.00 3.00
C LEU A 495 -17.51 -18.57 1.85
N SER A 496 -17.23 -19.80 1.41
CA SER A 496 -18.00 -20.54 0.40
C SER A 496 -18.19 -19.78 -0.93
N TRP A 497 -17.25 -18.91 -1.29
CA TRP A 497 -17.34 -18.05 -2.49
C TRP A 497 -18.64 -17.20 -2.54
N ALA A 498 -19.24 -16.92 -1.38
CA ALA A 498 -20.62 -16.42 -1.30
C ALA A 498 -20.83 -15.11 -2.07
N SER A 499 -19.87 -14.19 -2.00
CA SER A 499 -19.90 -12.92 -2.73
C SER A 499 -19.97 -13.12 -4.25
N HIS A 500 -19.12 -14.00 -4.80
CA HIS A 500 -19.12 -14.32 -6.22
C HIS A 500 -20.43 -14.99 -6.66
N TRP A 501 -20.98 -15.90 -5.86
CA TRP A 501 -22.27 -16.53 -6.14
C TRP A 501 -23.43 -15.53 -6.12
N VAL A 502 -23.46 -14.62 -5.15
CA VAL A 502 -24.48 -13.58 -5.08
C VAL A 502 -24.39 -12.64 -6.29
N THR A 503 -23.18 -12.24 -6.70
CA THR A 503 -22.99 -11.44 -7.91
C THR A 503 -23.44 -12.18 -9.17
N PHE A 504 -23.14 -13.48 -9.28
CA PHE A 504 -23.63 -14.30 -10.38
C PHE A 504 -25.16 -14.40 -10.40
N GLY A 505 -25.78 -14.58 -9.22
CA GLY A 505 -27.24 -14.54 -9.06
C GLY A 505 -27.85 -13.20 -9.48
N CYS A 506 -27.25 -12.07 -9.09
CA CYS A 506 -27.67 -10.74 -9.54
C CYS A 506 -27.55 -10.58 -11.06
N TRP A 507 -26.52 -11.16 -11.68
CA TRP A 507 -26.33 -11.13 -13.13
C TRP A 507 -27.38 -11.97 -13.87
N ILE A 508 -27.70 -13.17 -13.37
CA ILE A 508 -28.81 -13.99 -13.89
C ILE A 508 -30.12 -13.22 -13.74
N PHE A 509 -30.40 -12.69 -12.56
CA PHE A 509 -31.62 -11.93 -12.29
C PHE A 509 -31.76 -10.73 -13.24
N TYR A 510 -30.66 -10.00 -13.49
CA TYR A 510 -30.63 -8.93 -14.48
C TYR A 510 -31.12 -9.41 -15.86
N HIS A 511 -30.67 -10.57 -16.35
CA HIS A 511 -31.10 -11.14 -17.63
C HIS A 511 -32.53 -11.69 -17.62
N LEU A 512 -33.04 -12.14 -16.47
CA LEU A 512 -34.42 -12.63 -16.37
C LEU A 512 -35.46 -11.50 -16.39
N ILE A 513 -35.11 -10.32 -15.86
CA ILE A 513 -36.06 -9.19 -15.73
C ILE A 513 -36.15 -8.29 -16.96
N GLY A 514 -35.49 -8.61 -18.07
CA GLY A 514 -35.63 -7.80 -19.29
C GLY A 514 -35.05 -8.46 -20.50
#